data_AF-A0A098E9C6-F1
#
_entry.id   AF-A0A098E9C6-F1
#
_cell.length_a   1.000
_cell.length_b   1.000
_cell.length_c   1.000
_cell.angle_alpha   90.00
_cell.angle_beta   90.00
_cell.angle_gamma   90.00
#
_symmetry.space_group_name_H-M   'P 1'
#
loop_
_entity.id
_entity.type
_entity.pdbx_description
1 polymer ?
#
loop_
_entity_poly.entity_id
_entity_poly.type
_entity_poly.pdbx_seq_one_letter_code
_entity_poly.pdbx_strand_id
1 'polypeptide(L)'
;MYDLIINNDFKYVEAGILDKTHLRFFCKKNMIDLFNSSDLKIKNILRIPNTLSKKRILLNFISFGLFREFFVTQYLIIGIKK
;
A
#
# COMPACT_ATOMS: atom_id res chain seq x y z
N MET A 1 6.77 -7.46 -6.20
CA MET A 1 7.48 -6.32 -5.55
C MET A 1 8.99 -6.55 -5.52
N TYR A 2 9.46 -7.78 -5.30
CA TYR A 2 10.88 -8.12 -5.47
C TYR A 2 11.41 -7.72 -6.85
N ASP A 3 10.72 -8.09 -7.93
CA ASP A 3 11.16 -7.77 -9.30
C ASP A 3 11.25 -6.26 -9.56
N LEU A 4 10.27 -5.51 -9.06
CA LEU A 4 10.26 -4.06 -9.20
C LEU A 4 11.45 -3.38 -8.49
N ILE A 5 11.79 -3.82 -7.27
CA ILE A 5 12.79 -3.14 -6.43
C ILE A 5 14.21 -3.67 -6.69
N ILE A 6 14.36 -4.98 -6.88
CA ILE A 6 15.66 -5.64 -7.00
C ILE A 6 16.05 -5.84 -8.46
N ASN A 7 15.12 -6.29 -9.30
CA ASN A 7 15.39 -6.53 -10.71
C ASN A 7 15.16 -5.29 -11.58
N ASN A 8 14.63 -4.21 -10.99
CA ASN A 8 14.25 -2.98 -11.70
C ASN A 8 13.31 -3.26 -12.90
N ASP A 9 12.45 -4.27 -12.77
CA ASP A 9 11.53 -4.72 -13.82
C ASP A 9 10.07 -4.43 -13.43
N PHE A 10 9.41 -3.58 -14.22
CA PHE A 10 7.98 -3.28 -14.10
C PHE A 10 7.21 -4.07 -15.16
N LYS A 11 6.96 -5.34 -14.89
CA LYS A 11 6.18 -6.22 -15.76
C LYS A 11 4.82 -6.54 -15.15
N TYR A 12 3.77 -6.40 -15.93
CA TYR A 12 2.43 -6.86 -15.54
C TYR A 12 2.37 -8.37 -15.43
N VAL A 13 1.59 -8.87 -14.47
CA VAL A 13 1.43 -10.29 -14.15
C VAL A 13 -0.06 -10.65 -14.07
N GLU A 14 -0.37 -11.93 -13.98
CA GLU A 14 -1.76 -12.43 -13.92
C GLU A 14 -2.48 -12.14 -12.58
N ALA A 15 -1.74 -11.86 -11.51
CA ALA A 15 -2.29 -11.57 -10.19
C ALA A 15 -1.33 -10.77 -9.29
N GLY A 16 -1.87 -9.95 -8.38
CA GLY A 16 -1.12 -9.23 -7.35
C GLY A 16 -1.09 -7.71 -7.55
N ILE A 17 -0.10 -7.00 -6.98
CA ILE A 17 -0.03 -5.53 -7.10
C ILE A 17 0.11 -5.09 -8.57
N LEU A 18 0.89 -5.82 -9.37
CA LEU A 18 1.11 -5.55 -10.80
C LEU A 18 0.20 -6.39 -11.69
N ASP A 19 -1.01 -6.71 -11.22
CA ASP A 19 -2.02 -7.38 -12.05
C ASP A 19 -2.25 -6.59 -13.36
N LYS A 20 -2.29 -7.28 -14.50
CA LYS A 20 -2.50 -6.67 -15.83
C LYS A 20 -3.82 -5.90 -15.96
N THR A 21 -4.78 -6.17 -15.09
CA THR A 21 -6.07 -5.45 -15.01
C THR A 21 -5.98 -4.16 -14.18
N HIS A 22 -4.88 -3.93 -13.45
CA HIS A 22 -4.68 -2.69 -12.68
C HIS A 22 -4.27 -1.53 -13.59
N LEU A 23 -5.23 -0.66 -13.88
CA LEU A 23 -5.03 0.54 -14.70
C LEU A 23 -4.46 1.73 -13.91
N ARG A 24 -4.44 1.66 -12.57
CA ARG A 24 -3.98 2.76 -11.72
C ARG A 24 -3.35 2.25 -10.43
N PHE A 25 -2.27 2.92 -10.04
CA PHE A 25 -1.56 2.69 -8.79
C PHE A 25 -1.78 3.84 -7.82
N PHE A 26 -1.80 3.52 -6.53
CA PHE A 26 -2.03 4.51 -5.48
C PHE A 26 -1.03 4.34 -4.36
N CYS A 27 -0.34 5.42 -4.01
CA CYS A 27 0.29 5.56 -2.70
C CYS A 27 -0.77 6.02 -1.68
N LYS A 28 -0.49 5.82 -0.38
CA LYS A 28 -1.39 6.23 0.70
C LYS A 28 -1.88 7.68 0.57
N LYS A 29 -0.98 8.61 0.23
CA LYS A 29 -1.32 10.02 0.00
C LYS A 29 -2.38 10.17 -1.10
N ASN A 30 -2.18 9.51 -2.25
CA ASN A 30 -3.13 9.58 -3.37
C ASN A 30 -4.50 8.99 -3.00
N MET A 31 -4.54 7.95 -2.16
CA MET A 31 -5.81 7.42 -1.65
C MET A 31 -6.50 8.44 -0.73
N ILE A 32 -5.76 9.12 0.15
CA ILE A 32 -6.33 10.17 1.01
C ILE A 32 -6.88 11.33 0.18
N ASP A 33 -6.13 11.78 -0.82
CA ASP A 33 -6.54 12.85 -1.74
C ASP A 33 -7.80 12.46 -2.52
N LEU A 34 -7.91 11.20 -2.96
CA LEU A 34 -9.09 10.65 -3.63
C LEU A 34 -10.34 10.72 -2.73
N PHE A 35 -10.23 10.34 -1.46
CA PHE A 35 -11.36 10.41 -0.55
C PHE A 35 -11.72 11.87 -0.21
N ASN A 36 -10.73 12.73 0.02
CA ASN A 36 -10.97 14.14 0.36
C ASN A 36 -11.61 14.94 -0.79
N SER A 37 -11.31 14.57 -2.04
CA SER A 37 -11.95 15.15 -3.24
C SER A 37 -13.36 14.62 -3.51
N SER A 38 -13.86 13.68 -2.69
CA SER A 38 -15.21 13.11 -2.78
C SER A 38 -16.12 13.56 -1.63
N ASP A 39 -17.38 13.13 -1.65
CA ASP A 39 -18.37 13.38 -0.58
C ASP A 39 -18.21 12.43 0.63
N LEU A 40 -16.97 12.00 0.88
CA LEU A 40 -16.61 11.08 1.96
C LEU A 40 -15.69 11.76 2.97
N LYS A 41 -15.87 11.42 4.25
CA LYS A 41 -14.94 11.71 5.34
C LYS A 41 -14.23 10.43 5.73
N ILE A 42 -12.90 10.47 5.78
CA ILE A 42 -12.10 9.32 6.21
C ILE A 42 -12.29 9.10 7.72
N LYS A 43 -12.82 7.94 8.10
CA LYS A 43 -12.98 7.53 9.49
C LYS A 43 -11.76 6.74 9.99
N ASN A 44 -11.21 5.85 9.17
CA ASN A 44 -10.08 5.02 9.55
C ASN A 44 -9.26 4.58 8.33
N ILE A 45 -7.96 4.31 8.54
CA ILE A 45 -7.05 3.76 7.55
C ILE A 45 -6.28 2.61 8.19
N LEU A 46 -6.58 1.39 7.76
CA LEU A 46 -5.93 0.16 8.20
C LEU A 46 -4.88 -0.28 7.18
N ARG A 47 -3.77 -0.82 7.67
CA ARG A 47 -2.69 -1.39 6.87
C ARG A 47 -2.82 -2.91 6.88
N ILE A 48 -2.94 -3.53 5.72
CA ILE A 48 -2.97 -4.99 5.58
C ILE A 48 -1.57 -5.45 5.16
N PRO A 49 -0.79 -6.07 6.09
CA PRO A 49 0.49 -6.65 5.72
C PRO A 49 0.26 -7.98 4.97
N ASN A 50 0.99 -8.21 3.88
CA ASN A 50 0.90 -9.46 3.11
C ASN A 50 1.45 -10.68 3.87
N THR A 51 2.28 -10.46 4.91
CA THR A 51 2.85 -11.51 5.75
C THR A 51 3.22 -10.96 7.14
N LEU A 52 2.81 -11.66 8.20
CA LEU A 52 3.22 -11.44 9.60
C LEU A 52 4.64 -11.99 9.85
N SER A 53 5.63 -11.59 9.04
CA SER A 53 7.00 -12.07 9.24
C SER A 53 7.70 -11.28 10.36
N LYS A 54 8.18 -11.98 11.40
CA LYS A 54 8.96 -11.39 12.52
C LYS A 54 10.15 -10.54 12.03
N LYS A 55 10.75 -10.89 10.88
CA LYS A 55 11.84 -10.12 10.25
C LYS A 55 11.41 -8.69 9.85
N ARG A 56 10.16 -8.50 9.46
CA ARG A 56 9.61 -7.19 9.07
C ARG A 56 9.37 -6.26 10.26
N ILE A 57 9.04 -6.83 11.42
CA ILE A 57 8.92 -6.06 12.67
C ILE A 57 10.29 -5.52 13.08
N LEU A 58 11.32 -6.38 13.01
CA LEU A 58 12.71 -6.00 13.31
C LEU A 58 13.25 -4.94 12.33
N LEU A 59 13.01 -5.09 11.03
CA LEU A 59 13.39 -4.08 10.03
C LEU A 59 12.69 -2.74 10.26
N ASN A 60 11.40 -2.74 10.58
CA ASN A 60 10.66 -1.51 10.90
C ASN A 60 11.18 -0.81 12.15
N PHE A 61 11.66 -1.57 13.14
CA PHE A 61 12.25 -1.04 14.37
C PHE A 61 13.61 -0.39 14.09
N ILE A 62 14.50 -1.09 13.38
CA ILE A 62 15.83 -0.59 13.00
C ILE A 62 15.72 0.64 12.11
N SER A 63 14.70 0.67 11.25
CA SER A 63 14.53 1.73 10.27
C SER A 63 13.71 2.93 10.77
N PHE A 64 13.50 3.07 12.09
CA PHE A 64 12.67 4.12 12.71
C PHE A 64 11.29 4.31 12.06
N GLY A 65 10.70 3.26 11.48
CA GLY A 65 9.39 3.32 10.82
C GLY A 65 9.35 4.01 9.45
N LEU A 66 10.47 4.51 8.91
CA LEU A 66 10.52 5.16 7.58
C LEU A 66 10.13 4.20 6.44
N PHE A 67 10.52 2.93 6.53
CA PHE A 67 10.23 1.95 5.48
C PHE A 67 8.89 1.24 5.66
N ARG A 68 8.11 1.63 6.68
CA ARG A 68 6.86 0.94 7.02
C ARG A 68 5.85 0.99 5.89
N GLU A 69 5.84 2.06 5.11
CA GLU A 69 4.91 2.21 3.97
C GLU A 69 5.31 1.36 2.74
N PHE A 70 6.61 1.09 2.54
CA PHE A 70 7.07 0.19 1.47
C PHE A 70 6.72 -1.28 1.73
N PHE A 71 6.48 -1.64 2.99
CA PHE A 71 6.11 -3.00 3.39
C PHE A 71 4.59 -3.23 3.46
N VAL A 72 3.78 -2.17 3.35
CA VAL A 72 2.33 -2.33 3.24
C VAL A 72 1.99 -2.74 1.82
N THR A 73 1.27 -3.85 1.69
CA THR A 73 0.85 -4.35 0.37
C THR A 73 -0.52 -3.81 0.01
N GLN A 74 -1.38 -3.59 1.01
CA GLN A 74 -2.71 -3.06 0.80
C GLN A 74 -3.14 -2.16 1.95
N TYR A 75 -3.89 -1.11 1.61
CA TYR A 75 -4.58 -0.23 2.56
C TYR A 75 -6.08 -0.50 2.50
N LEU A 76 -6.73 -0.52 3.66
CA LEU A 76 -8.19 -0.53 3.78
C LEU A 76 -8.62 0.80 4.38
N ILE A 77 -9.34 1.61 3.61
CA ILE A 77 -9.83 2.93 4.03
C ILE A 77 -11.33 2.84 4.27
N ILE A 78 -11.77 3.27 5.45
CA ILE A 78 -13.18 3.38 5.81
C ILE A 78 -13.59 4.84 5.63
N GLY A 79 -14.40 5.11 4.60
CA GLY A 79 -15.04 6.40 4.37
C GLY A 79 -16.49 6.38 4.85
N ILE A 80 -16.93 7.47 5.46
CA ILE A 80 -18.34 7.72 5.78
C ILE A 80 -18.85 8.88 4.93
N LYS A 81 -20.11 8.84 4.50
CA LYS A 81 -20.73 9.98 3.82
C LYS A 81 -20.72 11.19 4.76
N LYS A 82 -20.41 12.36 4.22
CA LYS A 82 -20.45 13.62 4.97
C LYS A 82 -21.87 13.95 5.43
#